data_AF-A0AAX3WKN0-F1
#
_entry.id   AF-A0AAX3WKN0-F1
#
_cell.length_a   1.000
_cell.length_b   1.000
_cell.length_c   1.000
_cell.angle_alpha   90.00
_cell.angle_beta   90.00
_cell.angle_gamma   90.00
#
_symmetry.space_group_name_H-M   'P 1'
#
loop_
_entity.id
_entity.type
_entity.pdbx_description
1 polymer ?
#
loop_
_entity_poly.entity_id
_entity_poly.type
_entity_poly.pdbx_seq_one_letter_code
_entity_poly.pdbx_strand_id
1 'polypeptide(L)' 'MKILAAYFRTQADLWREIADALVHQDDPVISKLRDMADEFDHNASALERWLAEEASSEPVRAGTPCLH' A
#
# COMPACT_ATOMS: atom_id res chain seq x y z
N MET A 1 3.55 9.26 -4.70
CA MET A 1 2.99 7.91 -4.52
C MET A 1 3.92 6.96 -3.76
N LYS A 2 5.23 6.86 -4.07
CA LYS A 2 6.16 6.00 -3.29
C LYS A 2 6.19 6.32 -1.78
N ILE A 3 6.26 7.61 -1.42
CA ILE A 3 6.19 8.06 -0.01
C ILE A 3 4.87 7.65 0.65
N LEU A 4 3.76 7.72 -0.10
CA LEU A 4 2.43 7.36 0.40
C LEU A 4 2.32 5.85 0.63
N ALA A 5 2.82 5.01 -0.28
CA ALA A 5 2.89 3.57 -0.09
C ALA A 5 3.74 3.19 1.14
N ALA A 6 4.91 3.82 1.29
CA ALA A 6 5.76 3.63 2.47
C ALA A 6 5.05 4.04 3.78
N TYR A 7 4.29 5.13 3.77
CA TYR A 7 3.46 5.53 4.90
C TYR A 7 2.43 4.45 5.25
N PHE A 8 1.71 3.89 4.27
CA PHE A 8 0.76 2.81 4.51
C PHE A 8 1.44 1.57 5.09
N ARG A 9 2.63 1.19 4.60
CA ARG A 9 3.44 0.10 5.19
C ARG A 9 3.78 0.35 6.66
N THR A 10 4.30 1.53 6.97
CA THR A 10 4.66 1.89 8.35
C THR A 10 3.46 1.88 9.28
N GLN A 11 2.28 2.30 8.81
CA GLN A 11 1.05 2.21 9.60
C GLN A 11 0.61 0.76 9.81
N ALA A 12 0.67 -0.10 8.79
CA ALA A 12 0.36 -1.51 8.93
C ALA A 12 1.23 -2.20 10.00
N ASP A 13 2.54 -1.91 9.97
CA ASP A 13 3.50 -2.44 10.95
C ASP A 13 3.18 -1.94 12.37
N LEU A 14 2.90 -0.65 12.54
CA LEU A 14 2.51 -0.08 13.83
C LEU A 14 1.26 -0.76 14.42
N TRP A 15 0.22 -0.99 13.62
CA TRP A 15 -1.00 -1.63 14.09
C TRP A 15 -0.77 -3.11 14.45
N ARG A 16 0.10 -3.83 13.72
CA ARG A 16 0.52 -5.20 14.07
C ARG A 16 1.29 -5.22 15.40
N GLU A 17 2.25 -4.31 15.57
CA GLU A 17 3.03 -4.21 16.82
C GLU A 17 2.13 -3.93 18.03
N ILE A 18 1.15 -3.02 17.89
CA ILE A 18 0.18 -2.74 18.97
C ILE A 18 -0.68 -3.97 19.25
N ALA A 19 -1.20 -4.65 18.22
CA ALA A 19 -2.00 -5.86 18.38
C ALA A 19 -1.23 -6.97 19.11
N ASP A 20 0.04 -7.16 18.74
CA ASP A 20 0.90 -8.18 19.33
C ASP A 20 1.31 -7.82 20.77
N ALA A 21 1.52 -6.54 21.08
CA ALA A 21 1.77 -6.08 22.44
C ALA A 21 0.56 -6.30 23.38
N LEU A 22 -0.65 -6.36 22.83
CA LEU A 22 -1.89 -6.55 23.59
C LEU A 22 -2.41 -7.99 23.61
N VAL A 23 -1.77 -8.92 22.88
CA VAL A 23 -2.27 -10.28 22.57
C VAL A 23 -2.65 -11.15 23.78
N HIS A 24 -2.18 -10.80 24.98
CA HIS A 24 -2.49 -11.52 26.22
C HIS A 24 -3.86 -11.15 26.82
N GLN A 25 -4.52 -10.15 26.29
CA GLN A 25 -5.90 -9.79 26.65
C GLN A 25 -6.78 -10.43 25.57
N ASP A 26 -7.61 -11.43 25.89
CA ASP A 26 -8.58 -11.99 24.92
C ASP A 26 -9.66 -10.93 24.58
N ASP A 27 -9.25 -9.92 23.82
CA ASP A 27 -9.99 -8.68 23.60
C ASP A 27 -10.36 -8.56 22.12
N PRO A 28 -11.65 -8.37 21.79
CA PRO A 28 -12.09 -8.07 20.43
C PRO A 28 -11.40 -6.85 19.78
N VAL A 29 -10.79 -5.96 20.57
CA VAL A 29 -9.95 -4.86 20.09
C VAL A 29 -8.74 -5.37 19.31
N ILE A 30 -8.13 -6.52 19.67
CA ILE A 30 -6.98 -7.07 18.93
C ILE A 30 -7.37 -7.45 17.51
N SER A 31 -8.54 -8.07 17.33
CA SER A 31 -9.05 -8.39 15.99
C SER A 31 -9.16 -7.13 15.15
N LYS A 32 -9.74 -6.06 15.71
CA LYS A 32 -9.87 -4.77 15.00
C LYS A 32 -8.53 -4.12 14.66
N LEU A 33 -7.53 -4.24 15.53
CA LEU A 33 -6.18 -3.73 15.27
C LEU A 33 -5.51 -4.50 14.13
N ARG A 34 -5.71 -5.82 14.07
CA ARG A 34 -5.23 -6.65 12.96
C ARG A 34 -5.95 -6.34 11.66
N ASP A 35 -7.28 -6.21 11.70
CA ASP A 35 -8.08 -5.81 10.53
C ASP A 35 -7.58 -4.46 9.97
N MET A 36 -7.32 -3.50 10.86
CA MET A 36 -6.78 -2.20 10.47
C MET A 36 -5.39 -2.31 9.84
N ALA A 37 -4.50 -3.13 10.42
CA ALA A 37 -3.20 -3.38 9.81
C ALA A 37 -3.31 -3.94 8.38
N ASP A 38 -4.23 -4.89 8.17
CA ASP A 38 -4.44 -5.52 6.88
C ASP A 38 -5.03 -4.55 5.85
N GLU A 39 -5.89 -3.61 6.26
CA GLU A 39 -6.35 -2.52 5.39
C GLU A 39 -5.20 -1.60 4.95
N PHE A 40 -4.32 -1.20 5.88
CA PHE A 40 -3.14 -0.40 5.55
C PHE A 40 -2.19 -1.16 4.60
N ASP A 41 -1.98 -2.46 4.84
CA ASP A 41 -1.13 -3.31 3.99
C ASP A 41 -1.70 -3.51 2.58
N HIS A 42 -3.02 -3.66 2.48
CA HIS A 42 -3.72 -3.72 1.21
C HIS A 42 -3.57 -2.42 0.41
N ASN A 43 -3.74 -1.27 1.07
CA ASN A 43 -3.58 0.04 0.44
C ASN A 43 -2.14 0.28 -0.04
N ALA A 44 -1.13 -0.11 0.73
CA ALA A 44 0.26 -0.08 0.30
C ALA A 44 0.47 -0.92 -0.96
N SER A 45 -0.01 -2.16 -0.94
CA SER A 45 0.13 -3.11 -2.05
C SER A 45 -0.57 -2.61 -3.33
N ALA A 46 -1.74 -2.00 -3.21
CA ALA A 46 -2.45 -1.41 -4.35
C ALA A 46 -1.67 -0.24 -4.96
N LEU A 47 -1.11 0.65 -4.12
CA LEU A 47 -0.30 1.78 -4.57
C LEU A 47 1.02 1.36 -5.21
N GLU A 48 1.68 0.34 -4.64
CA GLU A 48 2.92 -0.24 -5.19
C GLU A 48 2.67 -0.88 -6.55
N ARG A 49 1.56 -1.59 -6.72
CA ARG A 49 1.15 -2.16 -8.01
C ARG A 49 0.92 -1.06 -9.04
N TRP A 50 0.15 -0.04 -8.69
CA TRP A 50 -0.11 1.07 -9.61
C TRP A 50 1.18 1.80 -10.02
N LEU A 51 2.11 1.99 -9.08
CA LEU A 51 3.42 2.56 -9.37
C LEU A 51 4.27 1.71 -10.32
N ALA A 52 4.19 0.38 -10.20
CA ALA A 52 4.88 -0.54 -11.11
C ALA A 52 4.28 -0.51 -12.52
N GLU A 53 2.95 -0.46 -12.61
CA GLU A 53 2.22 -0.33 -13.88
C GLU A 53 2.55 0.99 -14.59
N GLU A 54 2.56 2.11 -13.86
CA GLU A 54 2.95 3.43 -14.37
C GLU A 54 4.40 3.44 -14.87
N ALA A 55 5.33 2.83 -14.12
CA ALA A 55 6.73 2.75 -14.52
C ALA A 55 6.97 1.85 -15.75
N SER A 56 6.08 0.88 -15.99
CA SER A 56 6.14 -0.03 -17.14
C SER A 56 5.46 0.51 -18.39
N SER A 57 4.59 1.51 -18.25
CA SER A 57 3.94 2.18 -19.37
C SER A 57 4.94 3.14 -20.02
N GLU A 58 5.57 2.71 -21.12
CA GLU A 58 6.38 3.60 -21.95
C GLU A 58 5.55 4.84 -22.35
N PRO A 59 6.17 6.04 -22.42
CA PRO A 59 5.49 7.18 -23.00
C PRO A 59 5.20 6.82 -24.46
N VAL A 60 3.91 6.73 -24.81
CA VAL A 60 3.47 6.64 -26.20
C VAL A 60 4.14 7.81 -26.93
N ARG A 61 5.21 7.52 -27.68
CA ARG A 61 5.79 8.47 -28.62
C ARG A 61 4.65 8.74 -29.60
N ALA A 62 3.99 9.88 -29.43
CA ALA A 62 3.10 10.43 -30.43
C ALA A 62 3.92 10.50 -31.72
N GLY A 63 3.73 9.52 -32.59
CA GLY A 63 4.35 9.49 -33.89
C GLY A 63 3.83 10.70 -34.64
N THR A 64 4.68 11.72 -34.83
CA THR A 64 4.41 12.80 -35.77
C THR A 64 4.16 12.16 -37.13
N PRO A 65 2.98 12.31 -37.75
CA PRO A 65 2.82 11.88 -39.12
C PRO A 65 3.61 12.87 -39.99
N CYS A 66 4.78 12.46 -40.47
CA CYS A 66 5.37 13.10 -41.64
C CYS A 66 4.50 12.75 -42.85
N LEU A 67 3.62 13.66 -43.24
CA LEU A 67 3.01 13.67 -44.56
C LEU A 67 3.80 14.69 -45.39
N HIS A 68 4.59 14.17 -46.33
CA HIS A 68 5.23 14.92 -47.42
C HIS A 68 4.25 15.14 -48.56
#